data_AF-A0A0T6B2A2-F1
#
_entry.id   AF-A0A0T6B2A2-F1
#
_cell.length_a   1.000
_cell.length_b   1.000
_cell.length_c   1.000
_cell.angle_alpha   90.00
_cell.angle_beta   90.00
_cell.angle_gamma   90.00
#
_symmetry.space_group_name_H-M   'P 1'
#
loop_
_entity.id
_entity.type
_entity.pdbx_description
1 polymer ?
#
loop_
_entity_poly.entity_id
_entity_poly.type
_entity_poly.pdbx_seq_one_letter_code
_entity_poly.pdbx_strand_id
1 'polypeptide(L)'
;RFCPLKYYPFDPDNIDKYVVGDDYLPIWEVPDLHYYYNTLGFGMKESLNVYLRKKEKNPTTIWQQIEEAIRIVTLNKEPKIVDVVKKFTSKHNFFEMMRFDFVVDEELRVYLMEANMSPNLSSAHFPPNKLLFEQVIYNMLSVVGIAVRTSKNTLIRPEERGMESSDKNIVVYPEECSSNLCRSSCLPDNCHFCKNCLTDENKLDFLRAHNEHLNRGDCKRIFPPPINNVLELPLDFEKYSLKNRMMYKWFLGKCALDELWCK
;
A
#
# COMPACT_ATOMS: atom_id res chain seq x y z
N ARG A 1 17.09 9.14 -4.84
CA ARG A 1 18.43 9.50 -4.35
C ARG A 1 19.41 9.13 -5.46
N PHE A 2 20.37 9.97 -5.78
CA PHE A 2 21.35 9.71 -6.86
C PHE A 2 22.76 9.73 -6.30
N CYS A 3 23.71 9.07 -6.97
CA CYS A 3 25.13 9.16 -6.61
C CYS A 3 25.59 10.64 -6.67
N PRO A 4 26.42 11.10 -5.71
CA PRO A 4 26.95 12.47 -5.72
C PRO A 4 27.78 12.78 -6.97
N LEU A 5 28.51 11.79 -7.48
CA LEU A 5 29.36 11.92 -8.65
C LEU A 5 28.80 11.11 -9.83
N LYS A 6 29.17 11.52 -11.05
CA LYS A 6 28.78 10.81 -12.26
C LYS A 6 29.40 9.42 -12.29
N TYR A 7 28.57 8.42 -12.56
CA TYR A 7 28.99 7.02 -12.64
C TYR A 7 30.10 6.80 -13.70
N TYR A 8 29.99 7.46 -14.86
CA TYR A 8 30.97 7.35 -15.94
C TYR A 8 31.98 8.51 -15.98
N PRO A 9 33.27 8.23 -16.24
CA PRO A 9 33.87 6.90 -16.32
C PRO A 9 33.90 6.19 -14.96
N PHE A 10 33.65 4.87 -14.98
CA PHE A 10 33.63 4.02 -13.79
C PHE A 10 34.99 4.03 -13.11
N ASP A 11 34.97 4.14 -11.79
CA ASP A 11 36.16 4.22 -10.95
C ASP A 11 35.85 3.50 -9.63
N PRO A 12 36.40 2.29 -9.42
CA PRO A 12 36.11 1.48 -8.25
C PRO A 12 36.71 2.05 -6.96
N ASP A 13 37.67 2.98 -7.06
CA ASP A 13 38.28 3.61 -5.89
C ASP A 13 37.44 4.79 -5.37
N ASN A 14 36.44 5.23 -6.14
CA ASN A 14 35.55 6.33 -5.79
C ASN A 14 34.12 5.86 -5.56
N ILE A 15 33.80 5.57 -4.30
CA ILE A 15 32.49 5.08 -3.88
C ILE A 15 31.34 6.04 -4.22
N ASP A 16 31.57 7.36 -4.24
CA ASP A 16 30.53 8.37 -4.50
C ASP A 16 30.02 8.35 -5.95
N LYS A 17 30.64 7.55 -6.82
CA LYS A 17 30.15 7.31 -8.18
C LYS A 17 29.12 6.20 -8.26
N TYR A 18 29.12 5.24 -7.33
CA TYR A 18 28.29 4.03 -7.44
C TYR A 18 27.61 3.58 -6.13
N VAL A 19 27.86 4.26 -5.02
CA VAL A 19 27.19 4.06 -3.73
C VAL A 19 26.38 5.31 -3.39
N VAL A 20 25.13 5.10 -2.97
CA VAL A 20 24.25 6.16 -2.50
C VAL A 20 24.28 6.19 -0.97
N GLY A 21 25.09 7.08 -0.41
CA GLY A 21 25.18 7.34 1.03
C GLY A 21 24.17 8.37 1.53
N ASP A 22 24.44 8.93 2.73
CA ASP A 22 23.63 10.00 3.32
C ASP A 22 23.75 11.31 2.52
N ASP A 23 24.95 11.65 2.04
CA ASP A 23 25.23 12.84 1.23
C ASP A 23 24.92 12.64 -0.26
N TYR A 24 23.76 12.05 -0.58
CA TYR A 24 23.36 11.78 -1.96
C TYR A 24 23.02 13.05 -2.75
N LEU A 25 23.12 12.99 -4.09
CA LEU A 25 22.63 14.05 -4.98
C LEU A 25 21.09 14.06 -4.96
N PRO A 26 20.44 15.12 -4.46
CA PRO A 26 18.99 15.18 -4.39
C PRO A 26 18.37 15.47 -5.77
N ILE A 27 17.11 15.07 -5.95
CA ILE A 27 16.45 15.12 -7.25
C ILE A 27 16.31 16.54 -7.84
N TRP A 28 16.20 17.55 -6.98
CA TRP A 28 16.11 18.96 -7.38
C TRP A 28 17.44 19.56 -7.84
N GLU A 29 18.56 18.86 -7.64
CA GLU A 29 19.88 19.25 -8.13
C GLU A 29 20.30 18.46 -9.38
N VAL A 30 19.58 17.40 -9.74
CA VAL A 30 19.86 16.65 -10.96
C VAL A 30 19.51 17.51 -12.18
N PRO A 31 20.48 17.85 -13.06
CA PRO A 31 20.25 18.81 -14.15
C PRO A 31 19.08 18.45 -15.07
N ASP A 32 18.96 17.17 -15.42
CA ASP A 32 17.90 16.66 -16.31
C ASP A 32 16.50 16.67 -15.67
N LEU A 33 16.42 16.76 -14.33
CA LEU A 33 15.17 16.73 -13.55
C LEU A 33 14.80 18.10 -12.97
N HIS A 34 15.79 19.00 -12.85
CA HIS A 34 15.67 20.33 -12.25
C HIS A 34 14.48 21.12 -12.80
N TYR A 35 14.29 21.15 -14.12
CA TYR A 35 13.21 21.92 -14.73
C TYR A 35 11.82 21.40 -14.31
N TYR A 36 11.61 20.07 -14.27
CA TYR A 36 10.30 19.52 -13.89
C TYR A 36 10.00 19.74 -12.41
N TYR A 37 11.00 19.57 -11.56
CA TYR A 37 10.82 19.68 -10.12
C TYR A 37 10.73 21.14 -9.67
N ASN A 38 11.75 21.96 -9.98
CA ASN A 38 11.84 23.34 -9.46
C ASN A 38 11.00 24.33 -10.27
N THR A 39 10.94 24.21 -11.59
CA THR A 39 10.27 25.20 -12.44
C THR A 39 8.80 24.87 -12.66
N LEU A 40 8.46 23.58 -12.88
CA LEU A 40 7.09 23.16 -13.11
C LEU A 40 6.36 22.70 -11.84
N GLY A 41 7.07 22.46 -10.73
CA GLY A 41 6.47 22.09 -9.45
C GLY A 41 5.98 20.64 -9.36
N PHE A 42 6.46 19.73 -10.21
CA PHE A 42 6.12 18.31 -10.11
C PHE A 42 6.85 17.63 -8.95
N GLY A 43 6.19 16.63 -8.33
CA GLY A 43 6.83 15.80 -7.32
C GLY A 43 7.97 14.93 -7.88
N MET A 44 8.70 14.28 -6.96
CA MET A 44 9.88 13.48 -7.31
C MET A 44 9.59 12.35 -8.30
N LYS A 45 8.50 11.61 -8.04
CA LYS A 45 8.04 10.51 -8.89
C LYS A 45 7.73 10.97 -10.31
N GLU A 46 6.96 12.05 -10.45
CA GLU A 46 6.52 12.49 -11.77
C GLU A 46 7.65 13.16 -12.57
N SER A 47 8.55 13.87 -11.90
CA SER A 47 9.76 14.41 -12.53
C SER A 47 10.61 13.29 -13.14
N LEU A 48 10.81 12.18 -12.41
CA LEU A 48 11.51 11.00 -12.94
C LEU A 48 10.74 10.32 -14.09
N ASN A 49 9.41 10.17 -13.96
CA ASN A 49 8.58 9.56 -14.99
C ASN A 49 8.65 10.30 -16.32
N VAL A 50 8.58 11.63 -16.30
CA VAL A 50 8.67 12.46 -17.51
C VAL A 50 10.04 12.30 -18.16
N TYR A 51 11.12 12.30 -17.37
CA TYR A 51 12.47 12.09 -17.88
C TYR A 51 12.62 10.72 -18.57
N LEU A 52 12.12 9.64 -17.94
CA LEU A 52 12.18 8.29 -18.53
C LEU A 52 11.39 8.20 -19.84
N ARG A 53 10.20 8.81 -19.91
CA ARG A 53 9.42 8.85 -21.16
C ARG A 53 10.14 9.61 -22.27
N LYS A 54 10.87 10.69 -21.95
CA LYS A 54 11.72 11.40 -22.92
C LYS A 54 12.90 10.56 -23.43
N LYS A 55 13.33 9.55 -22.66
CA LYS A 55 14.31 8.55 -23.08
C LYS A 55 13.65 7.33 -23.74
N GLU A 56 12.38 7.43 -24.14
CA GLU A 56 11.59 6.36 -24.76
C GLU A 56 11.43 5.12 -23.87
N LYS A 57 11.53 5.30 -22.55
CA LYS A 57 11.37 4.23 -21.55
C LYS A 57 10.02 4.37 -20.84
N ASN A 58 9.38 3.23 -20.57
CA ASN A 58 8.10 3.20 -19.86
C ASN A 58 8.32 3.14 -18.33
N PRO A 59 8.07 4.21 -17.56
CA PRO A 59 8.30 4.20 -16.11
C PRO A 59 7.39 3.26 -15.34
N THR A 60 6.25 2.85 -15.92
CA THR A 60 5.30 1.93 -15.27
C THR A 60 5.95 0.59 -14.92
N THR A 61 6.94 0.14 -15.70
CA THR A 61 7.66 -1.11 -15.43
C THR A 61 8.39 -1.10 -14.09
N ILE A 62 8.97 0.04 -13.70
CA ILE A 62 9.65 0.21 -12.40
C ILE A 62 8.63 0.07 -11.29
N TRP A 63 7.55 0.84 -11.36
CA TRP A 63 6.55 0.90 -10.29
C TRP A 63 5.84 -0.44 -10.09
N GLN A 64 5.53 -1.15 -11.16
CA GLN A 64 4.95 -2.50 -11.08
C GLN A 64 5.91 -3.50 -10.42
N GLN A 65 7.20 -3.48 -10.77
CA GLN A 65 8.20 -4.34 -10.14
C GLN A 65 8.40 -4.00 -8.64
N ILE A 66 8.38 -2.72 -8.27
CA ILE A 66 8.43 -2.29 -6.86
C ILE A 66 7.22 -2.82 -6.09
N GLU A 67 6.01 -2.63 -6.62
CA GLU A 67 4.77 -3.09 -5.99
C GLU A 67 4.75 -4.62 -5.83
N GLU A 68 5.22 -5.36 -6.84
CA GLU A 68 5.40 -6.81 -6.80
C GLU A 68 6.41 -7.23 -5.72
N ALA A 69 7.60 -6.61 -5.69
CA ALA A 69 8.63 -6.96 -4.74
C ALA A 69 8.17 -6.75 -3.29
N ILE A 70 7.51 -5.63 -3.00
CA ILE A 70 6.92 -5.36 -1.67
C ILE A 70 5.89 -6.45 -1.33
N ARG A 71 4.98 -6.77 -2.26
CA ARG A 71 3.94 -7.79 -2.06
C ARG A 71 4.55 -9.17 -1.76
N ILE A 72 5.51 -9.62 -2.55
CA ILE A 72 6.19 -10.91 -2.37
C ILE A 72 6.86 -10.97 -0.99
N VAL A 73 7.60 -9.93 -0.61
CA VAL A 73 8.27 -9.88 0.69
C VAL A 73 7.25 -9.95 1.82
N THR A 74 6.19 -9.13 1.77
CA THR A 74 5.15 -9.11 2.80
C THR A 74 4.46 -10.46 2.96
N LEU A 75 4.01 -11.08 1.87
CA LEU A 75 3.35 -12.39 1.91
C LEU A 75 4.29 -13.50 2.40
N ASN A 76 5.57 -13.49 1.99
CA ASN A 76 6.55 -14.45 2.49
C ASN A 76 6.85 -14.31 3.98
N LYS A 77 6.67 -13.11 4.56
CA LYS A 77 6.87 -12.85 5.99
C LYS A 77 5.60 -13.04 6.83
N GLU A 78 4.42 -13.05 6.20
CA GLU A 78 3.12 -13.21 6.89
C GLU A 78 3.12 -14.36 7.91
N PRO A 79 3.56 -15.60 7.61
CA PRO A 79 3.50 -16.69 8.60
C PRO A 79 4.29 -16.38 9.88
N LYS A 80 5.45 -15.73 9.74
CA LYS A 80 6.29 -15.34 10.88
C LYS A 80 5.65 -14.22 11.69
N ILE A 81 4.99 -13.26 11.03
CA ILE A 81 4.26 -12.18 11.70
C ILE A 81 3.09 -12.76 12.49
N VAL A 82 2.29 -13.63 11.87
CA VAL A 82 1.17 -14.32 12.51
C VAL A 82 1.62 -15.12 13.74
N ASP A 83 2.75 -15.83 13.64
CA ASP A 83 3.33 -16.60 14.75
C ASP A 83 3.77 -15.75 15.95
N VAL A 84 4.10 -14.48 15.73
CA VAL A 84 4.40 -13.53 16.81
C VAL A 84 3.12 -12.90 17.34
N VAL A 85 2.25 -12.43 16.46
CA VAL A 85 1.00 -11.73 16.82
C VAL A 85 0.05 -12.62 17.62
N LYS A 86 0.03 -13.95 17.39
CA LYS A 86 -0.80 -14.89 18.16
C LYS A 86 -0.53 -14.90 19.67
N LYS A 87 0.62 -14.39 20.11
CA LYS A 87 1.01 -14.30 21.53
C LYS A 87 0.35 -13.12 22.25
N PHE A 88 -0.26 -12.19 21.51
CA PHE A 88 -0.89 -10.99 22.08
C PHE A 88 -2.41 -11.14 22.10
N THR A 89 -3.04 -10.61 23.15
CA THR A 89 -4.51 -10.64 23.31
C THR A 89 -5.21 -9.87 22.20
N SER A 90 -4.71 -8.69 21.85
CA SER A 90 -5.20 -7.93 20.70
C SER A 90 -4.25 -8.13 19.52
N LYS A 91 -4.79 -8.66 18.42
CA LYS A 91 -4.06 -8.84 17.16
C LYS A 91 -4.11 -7.60 16.26
N HIS A 92 -4.93 -6.63 16.65
CA HIS A 92 -5.41 -5.56 15.78
C HIS A 92 -4.78 -4.19 16.08
N ASN A 93 -3.88 -4.12 17.06
CA ASN A 93 -3.29 -2.87 17.58
C ASN A 93 -1.87 -2.62 17.05
N PHE A 94 -1.44 -3.32 16.01
CA PHE A 94 -0.10 -3.22 15.45
C PHE A 94 -0.16 -2.62 14.05
N PHE A 95 0.77 -1.72 13.77
CA PHE A 95 1.09 -1.21 12.44
C PHE A 95 2.59 -0.91 12.40
N GLU A 96 3.17 -0.94 11.20
CA GLU A 96 4.60 -0.71 11.01
C GLU A 96 4.83 0.16 9.77
N MET A 97 5.72 1.15 9.89
CA MET A 97 6.17 1.93 8.75
C MET A 97 7.54 1.43 8.30
N MET A 98 7.59 0.79 7.14
CA MET A 98 8.84 0.28 6.57
C MET A 98 9.27 1.10 5.35
N ARG A 99 10.57 1.37 5.22
CA ARG A 99 11.18 1.90 4.00
C ARG A 99 11.86 0.78 3.24
N PHE A 100 11.50 0.63 1.97
CA PHE A 100 12.16 -0.27 1.06
C PHE A 100 13.09 0.52 0.15
N ASP A 101 14.35 0.10 0.09
CA ASP A 101 15.35 0.70 -0.77
C ASP A 101 15.55 -0.19 -1.99
N PHE A 102 15.41 0.42 -3.17
CA PHE A 102 15.52 -0.24 -4.46
C PHE A 102 16.59 0.42 -5.32
N VAL A 103 17.27 -0.38 -6.13
CA VAL A 103 18.16 0.07 -7.20
C VAL A 103 17.49 -0.26 -8.54
N VAL A 104 17.58 0.67 -9.48
CA VAL A 104 17.06 0.53 -10.85
C VAL A 104 18.22 0.62 -11.81
N ASP A 105 18.35 -0.36 -12.70
CA ASP A 105 19.40 -0.36 -13.72
C ASP A 105 18.98 0.34 -15.01
N GLU A 106 19.86 0.30 -16.01
CA GLU A 106 19.63 0.94 -17.30
C GLU A 106 18.49 0.30 -18.11
N GLU A 107 18.16 -0.98 -17.90
CA GLU A 107 17.01 -1.65 -18.50
C GLU A 107 15.70 -1.45 -17.72
N LEU A 108 15.71 -0.66 -16.64
CA LEU A 108 14.60 -0.47 -15.71
C LEU A 108 14.24 -1.74 -14.91
N ARG A 109 15.18 -2.66 -14.74
CA ARG A 109 15.03 -3.78 -13.80
C ARG A 109 15.22 -3.28 -12.39
N VAL A 110 14.36 -3.73 -11.49
CA VAL A 110 14.33 -3.28 -10.09
C VAL A 110 14.92 -4.36 -9.19
N TYR A 111 15.86 -3.96 -8.35
CA TYR A 111 16.53 -4.82 -7.37
C TYR A 111 16.25 -4.32 -5.96
N LEU A 112 15.68 -5.19 -5.12
CA LEU A 112 15.48 -4.91 -3.70
C LEU A 112 16.82 -4.99 -2.97
N MET A 113 17.21 -3.91 -2.30
CA MET A 113 18.44 -3.83 -1.52
C MET A 113 18.17 -4.15 -0.05
N GLU A 114 17.29 -3.38 0.58
CA GLU A 114 16.95 -3.54 1.99
C GLU A 114 15.52 -3.12 2.30
N ALA A 115 15.01 -3.58 3.44
CA ALA A 115 13.76 -3.14 4.05
C ALA A 115 14.04 -2.74 5.50
N ASN A 116 13.88 -1.45 5.81
CA ASN A 116 14.19 -0.85 7.09
C ASN A 116 12.91 -0.53 7.86
N MET A 117 12.78 -1.08 9.08
CA MET A 117 11.62 -0.90 9.97
C MET A 117 11.64 0.44 10.73
N SER A 118 12.77 1.15 10.74
CA SER A 118 12.92 2.44 11.43
C SER A 118 13.47 3.50 10.47
N PRO A 119 12.69 3.96 9.49
CA PRO A 119 13.18 4.92 8.53
C PRO A 119 13.43 6.29 9.17
N ASN A 120 14.54 6.91 8.78
CA ASN A 120 14.87 8.27 9.19
C ASN A 120 13.89 9.27 8.53
N LEU A 121 13.20 10.06 9.36
CA LEU A 121 12.25 11.11 8.96
C LEU A 121 12.80 12.53 9.25
N SER A 122 14.08 12.65 9.60
CA SER A 122 14.73 13.94 9.80
C SER A 122 14.92 14.65 8.47
N SER A 123 14.41 15.88 8.39
CA SER A 123 14.62 16.79 7.27
C SER A 123 15.79 17.76 7.50
N ALA A 124 16.54 17.62 8.60
CA ALA A 124 17.64 18.54 8.91
C ALA A 124 18.73 18.56 7.83
N HIS A 125 19.03 17.38 7.28
CA HIS A 125 20.05 17.20 6.24
C HIS A 125 19.55 17.63 4.85
N PHE A 126 18.25 17.40 4.55
CA PHE A 126 17.59 17.88 3.34
C PHE A 126 16.27 18.59 3.67
N PRO A 127 16.30 19.90 3.99
CA PRO A 127 15.10 20.66 4.37
C PRO A 127 13.93 20.59 3.38
N PRO A 128 14.14 20.53 2.05
CA PRO A 128 13.03 20.38 1.09
C PRO A 128 12.19 19.10 1.28
N ASN A 129 12.72 18.06 1.94
CA ASN A 129 11.98 16.82 2.19
C ASN A 129 10.98 16.92 3.35
N LYS A 130 10.97 18.02 4.11
CA LYS A 130 10.11 18.18 5.30
C LYS A 130 8.64 17.91 4.98
N LEU A 131 8.09 18.56 3.94
CA LEU A 131 6.69 18.41 3.57
C LEU A 131 6.35 16.97 3.14
N LEU A 132 7.26 16.31 2.42
CA LEU A 132 7.10 14.91 2.01
C LEU A 132 6.95 14.01 3.25
N PHE A 133 7.81 14.18 4.26
CA PHE A 133 7.73 13.39 5.49
C PHE A 133 6.45 13.69 6.28
N GLU A 134 6.05 14.95 6.38
CA GLU A 134 4.78 15.35 7.01
C GLU A 134 3.57 14.67 6.32
N GLN A 135 3.54 14.67 4.99
CA GLN A 135 2.48 14.02 4.20
C GLN A 135 2.48 12.49 4.37
N VAL A 136 3.65 11.85 4.39
CA VAL A 136 3.77 10.40 4.63
C VAL A 136 3.19 10.04 6.00
N ILE A 137 3.59 10.76 7.05
CA ILE A 137 3.10 10.52 8.41
C ILE A 137 1.60 10.78 8.51
N TYR A 138 1.11 11.89 7.93
CA TYR A 138 -0.30 12.24 7.93
C TYR A 138 -1.18 11.17 7.26
N ASN A 139 -0.81 10.75 6.04
CA ASN A 139 -1.54 9.73 5.29
C ASN A 139 -1.48 8.36 6.00
N MET A 140 -0.31 7.97 6.53
CA MET A 140 -0.16 6.73 7.29
C MET A 140 -1.07 6.70 8.53
N LEU A 141 -1.03 7.75 9.36
CA LEU A 141 -1.85 7.84 10.57
C LEU A 141 -3.35 7.93 10.25
N SER A 142 -3.71 8.44 9.07
CA SER A 142 -5.08 8.43 8.57
C SER A 142 -5.53 7.02 8.22
N VAL A 143 -4.72 6.25 7.48
CA VAL A 143 -5.00 4.84 7.14
C VAL A 143 -5.14 3.97 8.38
N VAL A 144 -4.24 4.13 9.36
CA VAL A 144 -4.29 3.40 10.65
C VAL A 144 -5.54 3.77 11.47
N GLY A 145 -6.22 4.87 11.14
CA GLY A 145 -7.41 5.33 11.84
C GLY A 145 -7.09 6.07 13.15
N ILE A 146 -5.90 6.67 13.25
CA ILE A 146 -5.52 7.55 14.36
C ILE A 146 -5.94 8.99 14.04
N ALA A 147 -5.55 9.48 12.87
CA ALA A 147 -5.91 10.80 12.36
C ALA A 147 -7.29 10.74 11.69
N VAL A 148 -8.34 10.61 12.51
CA VAL A 148 -9.72 10.49 12.03
C VAL A 148 -10.37 11.87 11.97
N ARG A 149 -11.27 12.05 11.00
CA ARG A 149 -12.00 13.32 10.78
C ARG A 149 -13.01 13.64 11.89
N THR A 150 -13.25 12.70 12.80
CA THR A 150 -14.15 12.82 13.94
C THR A 150 -13.33 13.08 15.21
N SER A 151 -13.70 14.12 15.97
CA SER A 151 -13.04 14.48 17.23
C SER A 151 -13.23 13.35 18.25
N LYS A 152 -12.15 12.63 18.57
CA LYS A 152 -12.12 11.56 19.59
C LYS A 152 -12.11 12.08 21.03
N ASN A 153 -12.47 13.35 21.27
CA ASN A 153 -12.35 13.98 22.59
C ASN A 153 -13.47 13.62 23.58
N THR A 154 -14.40 12.74 23.21
CA THR A 154 -15.40 12.20 24.12
C THR A 154 -15.67 10.75 23.78
N LEU A 155 -15.94 9.94 24.81
CA LEU A 155 -16.34 8.53 24.78
C LEU A 155 -17.08 8.20 23.48
N ILE A 156 -16.40 7.52 22.53
CA ILE A 156 -16.92 7.22 21.21
C ILE A 156 -18.28 6.54 21.36
N ARG A 157 -19.35 7.21 20.96
CA ARG A 157 -20.68 6.60 20.99
C ARG A 157 -20.72 5.54 19.88
N PRO A 158 -21.35 4.38 20.10
CA PRO A 158 -21.53 3.37 19.05
C PRO A 158 -22.14 3.95 17.76
N GLU A 159 -22.98 4.98 17.89
CA GLU A 159 -23.61 5.75 16.82
C GLU A 159 -22.59 6.47 15.93
N GLU A 160 -21.51 7.00 16.49
CA GLU A 160 -20.45 7.71 15.76
C GLU A 160 -19.61 6.76 14.91
N ARG A 161 -19.40 5.52 15.37
CA ARG A 161 -18.71 4.48 14.55
C ARG A 161 -19.51 4.11 13.32
N GLY A 162 -20.84 4.09 13.44
CA GLY A 162 -21.75 3.82 12.33
C GLY A 162 -21.75 4.92 11.25
N MET A 163 -21.27 6.14 11.57
CA MET A 163 -21.13 7.22 10.59
C MET A 163 -20.03 6.95 9.56
N GLU A 164 -18.93 6.31 9.98
CA GLU A 164 -17.80 6.04 9.10
C GLU A 164 -18.05 4.80 8.23
N SER A 165 -18.48 3.71 8.86
CA SER A 165 -18.78 2.45 8.19
C SER A 165 -19.80 1.63 8.95
N SER A 166 -20.67 0.94 8.21
CA SER A 166 -21.68 0.02 8.73
C SER A 166 -21.72 -1.28 7.93
N ASP A 167 -22.51 -2.25 8.41
CA ASP A 167 -22.74 -3.53 7.71
C ASP A 167 -23.18 -3.34 6.26
N LYS A 168 -23.94 -2.27 5.98
CA LYS A 168 -24.42 -1.93 4.64
C LYS A 168 -23.29 -1.59 3.68
N ASN A 169 -22.14 -1.16 4.19
CA ASN A 169 -20.98 -0.76 3.40
C ASN A 169 -20.06 -1.94 3.07
N ILE A 170 -20.16 -3.03 3.83
CA ILE A 170 -19.25 -4.18 3.75
C ILE A 170 -19.87 -5.44 3.15
N VAL A 171 -21.20 -5.52 3.02
CA VAL A 171 -21.82 -6.62 2.27
C VAL A 171 -21.52 -6.48 0.79
N VAL A 172 -21.27 -7.63 0.15
CA VAL A 172 -21.00 -7.75 -1.29
C VAL A 172 -21.83 -8.91 -1.86
N TYR A 173 -21.82 -9.10 -3.18
CA TYR A 173 -22.46 -10.26 -3.85
C TYR A 173 -23.98 -10.37 -3.58
N PRO A 174 -24.78 -9.36 -3.98
CA PRO A 174 -26.21 -9.34 -3.65
C PRO A 174 -26.98 -10.51 -4.28
N GLU A 175 -26.60 -10.96 -5.46
CA GLU A 175 -27.21 -12.10 -6.15
C GLU A 175 -27.01 -13.41 -5.35
N GLU A 176 -25.78 -13.67 -4.91
CA GLU A 176 -25.42 -14.83 -4.08
C GLU A 176 -26.13 -14.77 -2.74
N CYS A 177 -26.14 -13.61 -2.08
CA CYS A 177 -26.82 -13.43 -0.80
C CYS A 177 -28.33 -13.52 -0.89
N SER A 178 -28.90 -13.22 -2.07
CA SER A 178 -30.33 -13.38 -2.32
C SER A 178 -30.74 -14.83 -2.57
N SER A 179 -29.79 -15.75 -2.78
CA SER A 179 -30.06 -17.16 -3.08
C SER A 179 -30.73 -17.89 -1.90
N ASN A 180 -31.56 -18.89 -2.20
CA ASN A 180 -32.22 -19.73 -1.18
C ASN A 180 -31.19 -20.46 -0.29
N LEU A 181 -30.00 -20.72 -0.83
CA LEU A 181 -28.93 -21.39 -0.12
C LEU A 181 -28.38 -20.51 1.01
N CYS A 182 -28.01 -19.25 0.72
CA CYS A 182 -27.50 -18.32 1.74
C CYS A 182 -28.57 -17.80 2.71
N ARG A 183 -29.87 -17.90 2.34
CA ARG A 183 -30.99 -17.60 3.25
C ARG A 183 -31.21 -18.68 4.29
N SER A 184 -30.94 -19.94 3.95
CA SER A 184 -31.23 -21.09 4.80
C SER A 184 -30.00 -21.65 5.52
N SER A 185 -28.80 -21.40 5.00
CA SER A 185 -27.54 -21.90 5.54
C SER A 185 -26.36 -20.96 5.28
N CYS A 186 -25.36 -21.00 6.16
CA CYS A 186 -24.09 -20.29 6.00
C CYS A 186 -22.92 -21.25 5.68
N LEU A 187 -23.21 -22.49 5.29
CA LEU A 187 -22.20 -23.49 4.93
C LEU A 187 -21.40 -23.16 3.67
N PRO A 188 -21.98 -22.60 2.60
CA PRO A 188 -21.23 -22.28 1.39
C PRO A 188 -20.31 -21.08 1.59
N ASP A 189 -19.10 -21.16 1.02
CA ASP A 189 -18.08 -20.11 1.13
C ASP A 189 -18.54 -18.73 0.65
N ASN A 190 -19.35 -18.68 -0.41
CA ASN A 190 -19.87 -17.43 -0.96
C ASN A 190 -20.89 -16.75 -0.03
N CYS A 191 -21.52 -17.49 0.87
CA CYS A 191 -22.45 -16.91 1.83
C CYS A 191 -21.73 -16.14 2.95
N HIS A 192 -20.44 -16.38 3.19
CA HIS A 192 -19.68 -15.71 4.26
C HIS A 192 -19.50 -14.20 4.08
N PHE A 193 -19.94 -13.63 2.95
CA PHE A 193 -19.96 -12.19 2.69
C PHE A 193 -21.35 -11.55 2.92
N CYS A 194 -22.36 -12.38 3.18
CA CYS A 194 -23.73 -11.95 3.44
C CYS A 194 -23.89 -11.54 4.90
N LYS A 195 -24.69 -10.50 5.14
CA LYS A 195 -24.88 -9.92 6.49
C LYS A 195 -25.20 -10.96 7.56
N ASN A 196 -26.07 -11.92 7.26
CA ASN A 196 -26.54 -12.95 8.17
C ASN A 196 -25.49 -14.04 8.48
N CYS A 197 -24.44 -14.16 7.67
CA CYS A 197 -23.40 -15.17 7.79
C CYS A 197 -22.03 -14.59 8.16
N LEU A 198 -21.93 -13.26 8.31
CA LEU A 198 -20.71 -12.60 8.78
C LEU A 198 -20.47 -12.94 10.25
N THR A 199 -19.29 -13.47 10.53
CA THR A 199 -18.78 -13.56 11.90
C THR A 199 -18.40 -12.17 12.40
N ASP A 200 -18.39 -11.96 13.71
CA ASP A 200 -17.97 -10.67 14.30
C ASP A 200 -16.55 -10.31 13.89
N GLU A 201 -15.65 -11.30 13.78
CA GLU A 201 -14.27 -11.10 13.33
C GLU A 201 -14.21 -10.60 11.88
N ASN A 202 -14.91 -11.27 10.96
CA ASN A 202 -14.91 -10.87 9.54
C ASN A 202 -15.59 -9.52 9.33
N LYS A 203 -16.64 -9.24 10.09
CA LYS A 203 -17.30 -7.93 10.12
C LYS A 203 -16.31 -6.84 10.52
N LEU A 204 -15.52 -7.05 11.58
CA LEU A 204 -14.49 -6.10 12.00
C LEU A 204 -13.40 -5.92 10.94
N ASP A 205 -12.91 -7.02 10.36
CA ASP A 205 -11.88 -6.99 9.30
C ASP A 205 -12.35 -6.18 8.08
N PHE A 206 -13.60 -6.39 7.62
CA PHE A 206 -14.15 -5.67 6.47
C PHE A 206 -14.49 -4.21 6.76
N LEU A 207 -14.99 -3.88 7.96
CA LEU A 207 -15.21 -2.48 8.35
C LEU A 207 -13.88 -1.72 8.39
N ARG A 208 -12.81 -2.35 8.90
CA ARG A 208 -11.47 -1.77 8.88
C ARG A 208 -10.97 -1.58 7.45
N ALA A 209 -11.02 -2.60 6.61
CA ALA A 209 -10.60 -2.51 5.22
C ALA A 209 -11.37 -1.44 4.44
N HIS A 210 -12.65 -1.25 4.77
CA HIS A 210 -13.47 -0.18 4.21
C HIS A 210 -12.98 1.21 4.66
N ASN A 211 -12.74 1.40 5.96
CA ASN A 211 -12.19 2.64 6.50
C ASN A 211 -10.78 2.96 5.97
N GLU A 212 -9.91 1.96 5.84
CA GLU A 212 -8.58 2.11 5.23
C GLU A 212 -8.69 2.64 3.79
N HIS A 213 -9.65 2.11 3.01
CA HIS A 213 -9.90 2.60 1.66
C HIS A 213 -10.35 4.07 1.66
N LEU A 214 -11.28 4.46 2.54
CA LEU A 214 -11.75 5.85 2.63
C LEU A 214 -10.66 6.81 3.10
N ASN A 215 -9.77 6.36 3.99
CA ASN A 215 -8.74 7.18 4.62
C ASN A 215 -7.37 7.08 3.92
N ARG A 216 -7.30 6.48 2.73
CA ARG A 216 -6.03 6.16 2.06
C ARG A 216 -5.15 7.35 1.71
N GLY A 217 -5.72 8.53 1.48
CA GLY A 217 -4.95 9.68 1.00
C GLY A 217 -4.14 9.30 -0.26
N ASP A 218 -2.83 9.57 -0.22
CA ASP A 218 -1.90 9.20 -1.30
C ASP A 218 -1.35 7.76 -1.18
N CYS A 219 -1.77 6.99 -0.18
CA CYS A 219 -1.38 5.59 -0.04
C CYS A 219 -2.07 4.71 -1.07
N LYS A 220 -1.33 3.70 -1.55
CA LYS A 220 -1.84 2.67 -2.45
C LYS A 220 -1.82 1.31 -1.76
N ARG A 221 -2.87 0.52 -1.94
CA ARG A 221 -2.90 -0.87 -1.47
C ARG A 221 -2.00 -1.74 -2.34
N ILE A 222 -1.12 -2.50 -1.69
CA ILE A 222 -0.22 -3.45 -2.37
C ILE A 222 -0.82 -4.86 -2.42
N PHE A 223 -1.58 -5.24 -1.39
CA PHE A 223 -2.29 -6.52 -1.32
C PHE A 223 -3.69 -6.36 -0.70
N PRO A 224 -4.75 -6.96 -1.29
CA PRO A 224 -4.79 -7.52 -2.64
C PRO A 224 -4.33 -6.50 -3.70
N PRO A 225 -3.67 -6.95 -4.79
CA PRO A 225 -3.25 -6.06 -5.86
C PRO A 225 -4.48 -5.48 -6.60
N PRO A 226 -4.28 -4.43 -7.43
CA PRO A 226 -5.34 -3.92 -8.28
C PRO A 226 -6.00 -5.01 -9.11
N ILE A 227 -7.33 -5.00 -9.15
CA ILE A 227 -8.16 -5.99 -9.84
C ILE A 227 -8.41 -5.48 -11.25
N ASN A 228 -7.87 -6.20 -12.25
CA ASN A 228 -8.13 -5.89 -13.65
C ASN A 228 -9.35 -6.64 -14.20
N ASN A 229 -9.65 -7.82 -13.65
CA ASN A 229 -10.78 -8.65 -14.04
C ASN A 229 -11.38 -9.30 -12.79
N VAL A 230 -12.66 -9.00 -12.51
CA VAL A 230 -13.37 -9.53 -11.33
C VAL A 230 -13.64 -11.03 -11.38
N LEU A 231 -13.51 -11.64 -12.56
CA LEU A 231 -13.73 -13.08 -12.79
C LEU A 231 -12.45 -13.91 -12.63
N GLU A 232 -11.28 -13.26 -12.57
CA GLU A 232 -10.00 -13.94 -12.51
C GLU A 232 -9.43 -13.93 -11.09
N LEU A 233 -9.10 -15.12 -10.60
CA LEU A 233 -8.31 -15.30 -9.39
C LEU A 233 -6.83 -15.44 -9.76
N PRO A 234 -5.91 -14.99 -8.89
CA PRO A 234 -4.49 -15.16 -9.14
C PRO A 234 -4.11 -16.65 -9.15
N LEU A 235 -3.12 -17.03 -9.95
CA LEU A 235 -2.70 -18.43 -10.11
C LEU A 235 -2.28 -19.09 -8.80
N ASP A 236 -1.77 -18.30 -7.86
CA ASP A 236 -1.32 -18.73 -6.54
C ASP A 236 -2.36 -18.49 -5.43
N PHE A 237 -3.62 -18.20 -5.78
CA PHE A 237 -4.69 -17.90 -4.83
C PHE A 237 -4.80 -18.92 -3.69
N GLU A 238 -4.68 -20.21 -4.02
CA GLU A 238 -4.78 -21.31 -3.04
C GLU A 238 -3.61 -21.36 -2.05
N LYS A 239 -2.49 -20.68 -2.34
CA LYS A 239 -1.34 -20.57 -1.42
C LYS A 239 -1.57 -19.52 -0.34
N TYR A 240 -2.51 -18.60 -0.53
CA TYR A 240 -2.79 -17.56 0.44
C TYR A 240 -3.48 -18.12 1.69
N SER A 241 -3.23 -17.50 2.83
CA SER A 241 -3.93 -17.80 4.07
C SER A 241 -5.45 -17.68 3.88
N LEU A 242 -6.24 -18.40 4.69
CA LEU A 242 -7.72 -18.33 4.59
C LEU A 242 -8.23 -16.88 4.71
N LYS A 243 -7.62 -16.10 5.61
CA LYS A 243 -7.93 -14.67 5.79
C LYS A 243 -7.58 -13.85 4.55
N ASN A 244 -6.42 -14.08 3.94
CA ASN A 244 -6.05 -13.38 2.70
C ASN A 244 -6.95 -13.75 1.52
N ARG A 245 -7.32 -15.03 1.35
CA ARG A 245 -8.30 -15.46 0.34
C ARG A 245 -9.66 -14.79 0.56
N MET A 246 -10.09 -14.71 1.81
CA MET A 246 -11.35 -14.05 2.17
C MET A 246 -11.32 -12.55 1.89
N MET A 247 -10.25 -11.85 2.27
CA MET A 247 -10.08 -10.42 2.00
C MET A 247 -10.00 -10.14 0.49
N TYR A 248 -9.30 -10.98 -0.27
CA TYR A 248 -9.21 -10.88 -1.72
C TYR A 248 -10.60 -11.01 -2.38
N LYS A 249 -11.36 -12.06 -2.03
CA LYS A 249 -12.76 -12.22 -2.51
C LYS A 249 -13.63 -11.03 -2.10
N TRP A 250 -13.49 -10.52 -0.89
CA TRP A 250 -14.23 -9.32 -0.49
C TRP A 250 -13.91 -8.11 -1.38
N PHE A 251 -12.63 -7.86 -1.68
CA PHE A 251 -12.24 -6.79 -2.61
C PHE A 251 -12.74 -7.00 -4.04
N LEU A 252 -12.78 -8.24 -4.53
CA LEU A 252 -13.43 -8.57 -5.81
C LEU A 252 -14.89 -8.17 -5.80
N GLY A 253 -15.63 -8.51 -4.73
CA GLY A 253 -17.03 -8.13 -4.57
C GLY A 253 -17.21 -6.60 -4.48
N LYS A 254 -16.32 -5.89 -3.79
CA LYS A 254 -16.34 -4.43 -3.74
C LYS A 254 -16.07 -3.80 -5.11
N CYS A 255 -15.07 -4.28 -5.83
CA CYS A 255 -14.72 -3.85 -7.19
C CYS A 255 -15.85 -4.11 -8.20
N ALA A 256 -16.55 -5.25 -8.07
CA ALA A 256 -17.72 -5.56 -8.91
C ALA A 256 -18.90 -4.60 -8.68
N LEU A 257 -19.06 -4.08 -7.45
CA LEU A 257 -20.10 -3.11 -7.12
C LEU A 257 -19.70 -1.66 -7.48
N ASP A 258 -18.42 -1.32 -7.38
CA ASP A 258 -17.87 0.02 -7.62
C ASP A 258 -16.41 -0.08 -8.10
N GLU A 259 -16.15 0.36 -9.34
CA GLU A 259 -14.84 0.29 -9.98
C GLU A 259 -13.73 1.05 -9.22
N LEU A 260 -14.09 2.01 -8.36
CA LEU A 260 -13.11 2.72 -7.51
C LEU A 260 -12.40 1.79 -6.52
N TRP A 261 -12.98 0.62 -6.24
CA TRP A 261 -12.41 -0.40 -5.35
C TRP A 261 -11.47 -1.36 -6.08
N CYS A 262 -11.40 -1.31 -7.41
CA CYS A 262 -10.50 -2.14 -8.21
C CYS A 262 -9.04 -1.65 -8.15
N LYS A 263 -8.77 -0.46 -7.61
CA LYS A 263 -7.46 0.20 -7.59
C LYS A 263 -6.79 0.20 -6.22
#